data_AF-A0A932GHF3-F1
#
_entry.id   AF-A0A932GHF3-F1
#
_cell.length_a   1.000
_cell.length_b   1.000
_cell.length_c   1.000
_cell.angle_alpha   90.00
_cell.angle_beta   90.00
_cell.angle_gamma   90.00
#
_symmetry.space_group_name_H-M   'P 1'
#
loop_
_entity.id
_entity.type
_entity.pdbx_description
1 polymer ?
#
loop_
_entity_poly.entity_id
_entity_poly.type
_entity_poly.pdbx_seq_one_letter_code
_entity_poly.pdbx_strand_id
1 'polypeptide(L)'
;KKAHRHGPGAHLVLLSGTGGYSLIWTKEDRSDMIKCDWQLGSMVTVPSDNCVHQHFNSGTTRARYLALRPGDMGLYSPRGGGGEGADRSMKEGGWQIEYEDEDREIHKIFEKELAAHGATCKMKAFVPWCTGEVGPTSERDT
;
A
#
# COMPACT_ATOMS: atom_id res chain seq x y z
N LYS A 1 0.41 -0.89 -4.26
CA LYS A 1 1.66 -1.14 -3.49
C LYS A 1 1.47 -2.42 -2.68
N LYS A 2 2.53 -3.21 -2.44
CA LYS A 2 2.53 -4.37 -1.54
C LYS A 2 2.28 -3.94 -0.09
N ALA A 3 1.66 -4.81 0.71
CA ALA A 3 1.52 -4.57 2.15
C ALA A 3 2.91 -4.62 2.80
N HIS A 4 3.16 -3.72 3.74
CA HIS A 4 4.46 -3.63 4.39
C HIS A 4 4.33 -2.98 5.77
N ARG A 5 5.38 -3.10 6.57
CA ARG A 5 5.54 -2.35 7.83
C ARG A 5 6.85 -1.59 7.83
N HIS A 6 6.89 -0.56 8.68
CA HIS A 6 8.10 0.18 9.03
C HIS A 6 7.86 0.89 10.36
N GLY A 7 8.94 1.35 10.99
CA GLY A 7 8.83 2.18 12.20
C GLY A 7 8.15 3.53 11.95
N PRO A 8 7.77 4.26 13.01
CA PRO A 8 7.05 5.52 12.87
C PRO A 8 7.88 6.60 12.14
N GLY A 9 7.18 7.60 11.59
CA GLY A 9 7.77 8.81 11.03
C GLY A 9 7.66 8.94 9.51
N ALA A 10 7.40 7.86 8.77
CA ALA A 10 7.03 7.97 7.36
C ALA A 10 5.51 8.14 7.21
N HIS A 11 5.09 9.21 6.54
CA HIS A 11 3.70 9.62 6.40
C HIS A 11 3.38 9.95 4.95
N LEU A 12 2.15 9.68 4.51
CA LEU A 12 1.67 10.10 3.20
C LEU A 12 0.70 11.26 3.34
N VAL A 13 0.80 12.25 2.46
CA VAL A 13 -0.23 13.29 2.27
C VAL A 13 -0.82 13.14 0.88
N LEU A 14 -2.13 12.94 0.78
CA LEU A 14 -2.83 12.77 -0.49
C LEU A 14 -2.99 14.12 -1.21
N LEU A 15 -2.46 14.21 -2.43
CA LEU A 15 -2.40 15.43 -3.24
C LEU A 15 -3.39 15.42 -4.41
N SER A 16 -3.80 14.25 -4.88
CA SER A 16 -4.83 14.09 -5.92
C SER A 16 -5.37 12.67 -5.93
N GLY A 17 -6.40 12.45 -6.74
CA GLY A 17 -7.11 11.17 -6.86
C GLY A 17 -8.60 11.37 -6.61
N THR A 18 -9.41 10.47 -7.15
CA THR A 18 -10.87 10.49 -7.00
C THR A 18 -11.38 9.43 -6.03
N GLY A 19 -10.50 8.53 -5.57
CA GLY A 19 -10.83 7.47 -4.63
C GLY A 19 -9.58 6.71 -4.23
N GLY A 20 -9.61 6.11 -3.04
CA GLY A 20 -8.51 5.33 -2.51
C GLY A 20 -8.60 5.20 -1.00
N TYR A 21 -7.82 4.28 -0.46
CA TYR A 21 -7.83 3.97 0.96
C TYR A 21 -6.53 3.29 1.37
N SER A 22 -6.29 3.29 2.68
CA SER A 22 -5.29 2.43 3.30
C SER A 22 -5.99 1.33 4.08
N LEU A 23 -5.49 0.10 3.99
CA LEU A 23 -5.76 -0.92 5.01
C LEU A 23 -4.61 -0.88 6.01
N ILE A 24 -4.93 -0.89 7.30
CA ILE A 24 -3.94 -0.92 8.37
C ILE A 24 -4.35 -1.94 9.43
N TRP A 25 -3.39 -2.67 9.98
CA TRP A 25 -3.60 -3.67 11.02
C TRP A 25 -2.31 -3.89 11.83
N THR A 26 -2.45 -4.45 13.03
CA THR A 26 -1.29 -4.79 13.89
C THR A 26 -1.25 -6.25 14.29
N LYS A 27 -2.38 -6.95 14.23
CA LYS A 27 -2.46 -8.39 14.54
C LYS A 27 -2.23 -9.23 13.30
N GLU A 28 -1.53 -10.35 13.47
CA GLU A 28 -1.25 -11.29 12.38
C GLU A 28 -2.53 -11.87 11.76
N ASP A 29 -3.56 -12.11 12.57
CA ASP A 29 -4.87 -12.59 12.12
C ASP A 29 -5.73 -11.50 11.46
N ARG A 30 -5.23 -10.25 11.40
CA ARG A 30 -5.92 -9.05 10.88
C ARG A 30 -7.26 -8.76 11.53
N SER A 31 -7.53 -9.30 12.71
CA SER A 31 -8.80 -9.07 13.43
C SER A 31 -9.00 -7.61 13.85
N ASP A 32 -7.94 -6.80 13.83
CA ASP A 32 -7.96 -5.36 14.06
C ASP A 32 -7.81 -4.52 12.77
N MET A 33 -7.91 -5.14 11.59
CA MET A 33 -7.76 -4.45 10.34
C MET A 33 -8.87 -3.42 10.14
N ILE A 34 -8.47 -2.19 9.83
CA ILE A 34 -9.38 -1.11 9.49
C ILE A 34 -9.09 -0.55 8.11
N LYS A 35 -10.16 -0.15 7.42
CA LYS A 35 -10.11 0.58 6.16
C LYS A 35 -10.20 2.08 6.43
N CYS A 36 -9.19 2.81 6.00
CA CYS A 36 -9.09 4.25 6.14
C CYS A 36 -9.26 4.91 4.77
N ASP A 37 -10.48 5.34 4.48
CA ASP A 37 -10.80 6.05 3.23
C ASP A 37 -10.07 7.39 3.13
N TRP A 38 -9.56 7.68 1.93
CA TRP A 38 -8.84 8.92 1.67
C TRP A 38 -9.77 10.04 1.20
N GLN A 39 -9.36 11.26 1.53
CA GLN A 39 -9.82 12.50 0.94
C GLN A 39 -8.61 13.31 0.49
N LEU A 40 -8.84 14.34 -0.32
CA LEU A 40 -7.77 15.29 -0.67
C LEU A 40 -7.22 15.93 0.62
N GLY A 41 -5.91 15.91 0.79
CA GLY A 41 -5.24 16.39 2.01
C GLY A 41 -5.24 15.39 3.17
N SER A 42 -5.84 14.19 3.02
CA SER A 42 -5.71 13.15 4.03
C SER A 42 -4.24 12.83 4.30
N MET A 43 -3.93 12.65 5.58
CA MET A 43 -2.62 12.19 6.03
C MET A 43 -2.72 10.75 6.52
N VAL A 44 -1.94 9.85 5.94
CA VAL A 44 -1.81 8.47 6.40
C VAL A 44 -0.59 8.40 7.32
N THR A 45 -0.82 8.01 8.57
CA THR A 45 0.22 7.84 9.58
C THR A 45 0.37 6.37 9.95
N VAL A 46 1.61 5.95 10.21
CA VAL A 46 1.95 4.61 10.70
C VAL A 46 2.33 4.76 12.16
N PRO A 47 1.47 4.34 13.10
CA PRO A 47 1.60 4.70 14.51
C PRO A 47 2.59 3.84 15.30
N SER A 48 3.02 2.69 14.77
CA SER A 48 3.90 1.75 15.48
C SER A 48 4.69 0.84 14.52
N ASP A 49 5.78 0.25 15.02
CA ASP A 49 6.68 -0.62 14.25
C ASP A 49 6.00 -1.87 13.66
N ASN A 50 4.98 -2.39 14.35
CA ASN A 50 4.23 -3.57 13.92
C ASN A 50 2.98 -3.25 13.11
N CYS A 51 2.75 -1.98 12.76
CA CYS A 51 1.61 -1.60 11.94
C CYS A 51 1.87 -1.92 10.46
N VAL A 52 1.29 -3.03 10.01
CA VAL A 52 1.26 -3.39 8.60
C VAL A 52 0.22 -2.53 7.90
N HIS A 53 0.57 -2.02 6.74
CA HIS A 53 -0.28 -1.14 5.96
C HIS A 53 -0.12 -1.35 4.46
N GLN A 54 -1.20 -1.12 3.74
CA GLN A 54 -1.24 -1.20 2.28
C GLN A 54 -2.11 -0.10 1.71
N HIS A 55 -1.64 0.52 0.63
CA HIS A 55 -2.27 1.69 0.02
C HIS A 55 -2.85 1.32 -1.34
N PHE A 56 -4.11 1.69 -1.55
CA PHE A 56 -4.88 1.37 -2.75
C PHE A 56 -5.42 2.63 -3.40
N ASN A 57 -5.19 2.76 -4.70
CA ASN A 57 -5.93 3.71 -5.53
C ASN A 57 -7.09 2.96 -6.19
N SER A 58 -8.31 3.18 -5.71
CA SER A 58 -9.53 2.61 -6.29
C SER A 58 -10.29 3.60 -7.19
N GLY A 59 -9.82 4.86 -7.28
CA GLY A 59 -10.43 5.87 -8.13
C GLY A 59 -10.06 5.73 -9.61
N THR A 60 -10.84 6.38 -10.46
CA THR A 60 -10.64 6.44 -11.93
C THR A 60 -9.53 7.39 -12.37
N THR A 61 -8.95 8.16 -11.44
CA THR A 61 -7.84 9.07 -11.70
C THR A 61 -6.61 8.67 -10.91
N ARG A 62 -5.42 9.06 -11.39
CA ARG A 62 -4.18 8.75 -10.68
C ARG A 62 -4.16 9.45 -9.31
N ALA A 63 -4.11 8.65 -8.25
CA ALA A 63 -3.75 9.14 -6.94
C ALA A 63 -2.29 9.62 -6.93
N ARG A 64 -2.04 10.77 -6.31
CA ARG A 64 -0.69 11.28 -6.06
C ARG A 64 -0.57 11.60 -4.60
N TYR A 65 0.59 11.31 -4.02
CA TYR A 65 0.87 11.61 -2.63
C TYR A 65 2.30 12.05 -2.41
N LEU A 66 2.48 12.89 -1.40
CA LEU A 66 3.80 13.24 -0.87
C LEU A 66 4.16 12.27 0.24
N ALA A 67 5.30 11.61 0.12
CA ALA A 67 5.87 10.82 1.22
C ALA A 67 6.80 11.70 2.07
N LEU A 68 6.36 12.01 3.28
CA LEU A 68 7.17 12.66 4.31
C LEU A 68 7.92 11.58 5.07
N ARG A 69 9.22 11.73 5.28
CA ARG A 69 10.06 10.75 5.97
C ARG A 69 10.98 11.45 6.97
N PRO A 70 11.31 10.81 8.10
CA PRO A 70 12.28 11.35 9.02
C PRO A 70 13.66 11.26 8.38
N GLY A 71 14.40 12.35 8.44
CA GLY A 71 15.72 12.45 7.83
C GLY A 71 16.18 13.90 7.80
N ASP A 72 17.43 14.07 7.42
CA ASP A 72 18.08 15.34 7.13
C ASP A 72 17.62 15.97 5.81
N MET A 73 16.43 15.61 5.30
CA MET A 73 15.90 16.11 4.01
C MET A 73 16.85 15.88 2.82
N GLY A 74 17.71 14.86 2.89
CA GLY A 74 18.71 14.57 1.85
C GLY A 74 20.01 15.40 1.96
N LEU A 75 20.29 16.01 3.12
CA LEU A 75 21.50 16.82 3.32
C LEU A 75 22.79 15.99 3.49
N TYR A 76 22.74 14.75 3.99
CA TYR A 76 23.93 13.92 4.21
C TYR A 76 23.85 12.49 3.67
N SER A 77 22.67 11.94 3.39
CA SER A 77 22.55 10.69 2.61
C SER A 77 21.13 10.41 2.11
N PRO A 78 20.95 9.93 0.86
CA PRO A 78 19.67 9.37 0.43
C PRO A 78 19.47 8.02 1.14
N ARG A 79 19.01 8.03 2.39
CA ARG A 79 18.56 6.80 3.04
C ARG A 79 17.22 6.40 2.43
N GLY A 80 17.20 5.28 1.71
CA GLY A 80 15.98 4.59 1.29
C GLY A 80 15.13 4.33 2.53
N GLY A 81 13.97 5.00 2.59
CA GLY A 81 13.21 5.21 3.82
C GLY A 81 12.45 4.00 4.35
N GLY A 82 13.15 2.89 4.59
CA GLY A 82 12.55 1.71 5.22
C GLY A 82 13.55 0.75 5.86
N GLY A 83 14.84 1.11 6.01
CA GLY A 83 15.83 0.23 6.66
C GLY A 83 16.18 -1.04 5.87
N GLU A 84 17.13 -1.82 6.39
CA GLU A 84 17.47 -3.15 5.85
C GLU A 84 16.30 -4.12 6.07
N GLY A 85 15.37 -4.18 5.11
CA GLY A 85 14.21 -5.07 5.19
C GLY A 85 12.97 -4.58 4.44
N ALA A 86 12.92 -3.29 4.06
CA ALA A 86 11.77 -2.69 3.38
C ALA A 86 11.36 -3.43 2.10
N ASP A 87 12.35 -3.83 1.30
CA ASP A 87 12.14 -4.49 0.01
C ASP A 87 12.34 -6.02 0.09
N ARG A 88 12.32 -6.60 1.30
CA ARG A 88 12.44 -8.06 1.51
C ARG A 88 11.12 -8.63 2.02
N SER A 89 10.78 -9.83 1.54
CA SER A 89 9.60 -10.58 2.00
C SER A 89 9.66 -10.87 3.51
N MET A 90 8.52 -10.82 4.19
CA MET A 90 8.36 -11.23 5.58
C MET A 90 8.74 -12.70 5.81
N LYS A 91 8.53 -13.57 4.81
CA LYS A 91 8.95 -14.98 4.88
C LYS A 91 10.46 -15.15 4.94
N GLU A 92 11.21 -14.16 4.48
CA GLU A 92 12.67 -14.12 4.48
C GLU A 92 13.22 -13.19 5.58
N GLY A 93 12.39 -12.82 6.55
CA GLY A 93 12.75 -11.92 7.64
C GLY A 93 12.74 -10.43 7.27
N GLY A 94 12.18 -10.07 6.12
CA GLY A 94 11.93 -8.68 5.71
C GLY A 94 10.60 -8.14 6.23
N TRP A 95 10.14 -7.02 5.66
CA TRP A 95 8.99 -6.25 6.15
C TRP A 95 7.86 -6.11 5.13
N GLN A 96 7.94 -6.79 3.99
CA GLN A 96 6.96 -6.73 2.92
C GLN A 96 6.20 -8.06 2.78
N ILE A 97 4.91 -7.98 2.49
CA ILE A 97 4.10 -9.13 2.07
C ILE A 97 4.04 -9.08 0.55
N GLU A 98 4.54 -10.14 -0.10
CA GLU A 98 4.57 -10.23 -1.56
C GLU A 98 3.16 -10.39 -2.14
N TYR A 99 2.98 -10.11 -3.43
CA TYR A 99 1.66 -10.15 -4.06
C TYR A 99 1.03 -11.55 -4.02
N GLU A 100 1.85 -12.59 -4.13
CA GLU A 100 1.44 -13.99 -4.04
C GLU A 100 1.07 -14.42 -2.61
N ASP A 101 1.45 -13.61 -1.63
CA ASP A 101 1.21 -13.82 -0.20
C ASP A 101 0.14 -12.87 0.37
N GLU A 102 -0.38 -11.95 -0.46
CA GLU A 102 -1.51 -11.11 -0.11
C GLU A 102 -2.70 -12.01 0.27
N ASP A 103 -3.40 -11.66 1.34
CA ASP A 103 -4.59 -12.42 1.68
C ASP A 103 -5.75 -12.09 0.72
N ARG A 104 -6.48 -13.13 0.32
CA ARG A 104 -7.55 -13.03 -0.69
C ARG A 104 -8.63 -12.02 -0.33
N GLU A 105 -8.91 -11.79 0.95
CA GLU A 105 -9.88 -10.80 1.40
C GLU A 105 -9.44 -9.37 1.02
N ILE A 106 -8.17 -9.05 1.18
CA ILE A 106 -7.61 -7.74 0.81
C ILE A 106 -7.84 -7.48 -0.68
N HIS A 107 -7.54 -8.47 -1.51
CA HIS A 107 -7.76 -8.36 -2.95
C HIS A 107 -9.24 -8.17 -3.31
N LYS A 108 -10.14 -8.92 -2.66
CA LYS A 108 -11.59 -8.79 -2.85
C LYS A 108 -12.10 -7.40 -2.49
N ILE A 109 -11.58 -6.80 -1.41
CA ILE A 109 -11.90 -5.42 -1.03
C ILE A 109 -11.47 -4.48 -2.17
N PHE A 110 -10.26 -4.66 -2.71
CA PHE A 110 -9.76 -3.81 -3.79
C PHE A 110 -10.59 -3.92 -5.08
N GLU A 111 -10.93 -5.13 -5.53
CA GLU A 111 -11.77 -5.32 -6.71
C GLU A 111 -13.18 -4.75 -6.51
N LYS A 112 -13.75 -4.90 -5.30
CA LYS A 112 -15.04 -4.30 -4.95
C LYS A 112 -15.00 -2.77 -5.01
N GLU A 113 -13.94 -2.16 -4.46
CA GLU A 113 -13.76 -0.72 -4.45
C GLU A 113 -13.55 -0.16 -5.86
N LEU A 114 -12.76 -0.84 -6.70
CA LEU A 114 -12.62 -0.48 -8.12
C LEU A 114 -13.95 -0.56 -8.86
N ALA A 115 -14.70 -1.65 -8.69
CA ALA A 115 -16.00 -1.83 -9.34
C ALA A 115 -17.01 -0.75 -8.93
N ALA A 116 -17.01 -0.35 -7.66
CA ALA A 116 -17.84 0.75 -7.17
C ALA A 116 -17.53 2.11 -7.83
N HIS A 117 -16.30 2.29 -8.32
CA HIS A 117 -15.87 3.48 -9.07
C HIS A 117 -15.91 3.27 -10.60
N GLY A 118 -16.44 2.14 -11.09
CA GLY A 118 -16.51 1.83 -12.51
C GLY A 118 -15.17 1.47 -13.15
N ALA A 119 -14.21 0.98 -12.37
CA ALA A 119 -12.89 0.55 -12.83
C ALA A 119 -12.73 -0.98 -12.75
N THR A 120 -11.93 -1.54 -13.65
CA THR A 120 -11.54 -2.97 -13.64
C THR A 120 -10.16 -3.12 -13.01
N CYS A 121 -9.97 -4.16 -12.19
CA CYS A 121 -8.67 -4.49 -11.62
C CYS A 121 -7.69 -4.90 -12.71
N LYS A 122 -6.44 -4.40 -12.62
CA LYS A 122 -5.36 -4.64 -13.59
C LYS A 122 -4.18 -5.40 -12.99
N MET A 123 -4.38 -6.07 -11.86
CA MET A 123 -3.32 -6.74 -11.10
C MET A 123 -3.15 -8.22 -11.45
N LYS A 124 -3.83 -8.73 -12.50
CA LYS A 124 -3.83 -10.16 -12.86
C LYS A 124 -2.44 -10.75 -13.13
N ALA A 125 -1.48 -9.92 -13.55
CA ALA A 125 -0.10 -10.36 -13.76
C ALA A 125 0.67 -10.66 -12.45
N PHE A 126 0.25 -10.07 -11.33
CA PHE A 126 0.95 -10.19 -10.03
C PHE A 126 0.15 -10.99 -9.00
N VAL A 127 -1.18 -10.91 -9.04
CA VAL A 127 -2.07 -11.56 -8.06
C VAL A 127 -2.80 -12.72 -8.73
N PRO A 128 -2.46 -13.99 -8.43
CA PRO A 128 -2.99 -15.16 -9.16
C PRO A 128 -4.51 -15.28 -9.13
N TRP A 129 -5.14 -14.89 -8.01
CA TRP A 129 -6.59 -14.94 -7.80
C TRP A 129 -7.32 -13.65 -8.19
N CYS A 130 -6.65 -12.66 -8.77
CA CYS A 130 -7.31 -11.49 -9.34
C CYS A 130 -8.34 -11.93 -10.40
N THR A 131 -9.52 -11.36 -10.36
CA THR A 131 -10.62 -11.64 -11.31
C THR A 131 -10.67 -10.62 -12.45
N GLY A 132 -9.91 -9.53 -12.32
CA GLY A 132 -9.73 -8.53 -13.37
C GLY A 132 -8.83 -8.98 -14.53
N GLU A 133 -8.28 -7.99 -15.22
CA GLU A 133 -7.56 -8.14 -16.48
C GLU A 133 -6.03 -8.09 -16.29
N VAL A 134 -5.30 -8.62 -17.27
CA VAL A 134 -3.84 -8.48 -17.34
C VAL A 134 -3.50 -7.01 -17.59
N GLY A 135 -2.90 -6.39 -16.57
CA GLY A 135 -2.39 -5.02 -16.65
C GLY A 135 -0.87 -4.97 -16.79
N PRO A 136 -0.20 -4.06 -16.06
CA PRO A 136 1.26 -3.99 -16.08
C PRO A 136 1.90 -5.33 -15.70
N THR A 137 3.06 -5.61 -16.27
CA THR A 137 3.85 -6.83 -15.98
C THR A 137 5.15 -6.51 -15.24
N SER A 138 5.41 -5.23 -14.97
CA SER A 138 6.54 -4.74 -14.18
C SER A 138 6.01 -3.95 -12.98
N GLU A 139 6.57 -4.22 -11.80
CA GLU A 139 6.17 -3.56 -10.55
C GLU A 139 6.44 -2.05 -10.56
N ARG A 140 7.32 -1.57 -11.45
CA ARG A 140 7.59 -0.13 -11.62
C ARG A 140 6.43 0.60 -12.30
N ASP A 141 5.55 -0.13 -12.97
CA ASP A 141 4.47 0.40 -13.78
C ASP A 141 3.10 0.28 -13.08
N THR A 142 3.06 -0.32 -11.88
CA THR A 142 1.89 -0.41 -10.98
C THR A 142 1.88 0.72 -9.96
#